data_AF-A0A225DF93-F1
#
_entry.id   AF-A0A225DF93-F1
#
_cell.length_a   1.000
_cell.length_b   1.000
_cell.length_c   1.000
_cell.angle_alpha   90.00
_cell.angle_beta   90.00
_cell.angle_gamma   90.00
#
_symmetry.space_group_name_H-M   'P 1'
#
loop_
_entity.id
_entity.type
_entity.pdbx_description
1 polymer ?
#
loop_
_entity_poly.entity_id
_entity_poly.type
_entity_poly.pdbx_seq_one_letter_code
_entity_poly.pdbx_strand_id
1 'polypeptide(L)'
;MLAILTLVGLAVLFGYFVWPLPSPQEDGEFVDRPRFTPKASKSVDTGKGDEKAEAVVINLALKQVPGNVMSIVRNEFPGGKPSAAYRVTEADGTVHYTVTLTVKKTDYEITVSPDGVVLEMAKEIEFKNLPAAAKRLFAEKYPKSKVKEVAELTEPGVSGKKYHIEFEMNDGTPMEVVFDADGKLISEE
;
A
#
# COMPACT_ATOMS: atom_id res chain seq x y z
N MET A 1 47.30 -58.94 26.83
CA MET A 1 46.31 -59.30 25.78
C MET A 1 45.02 -58.60 26.13
N LEU A 2 44.66 -57.51 25.45
CA LEU A 2 43.98 -57.41 24.16
C LEU A 2 42.45 -57.27 24.37
N ALA A 3 41.88 -56.29 23.66
CA ALA A 3 40.54 -55.68 23.75
C ALA A 3 39.35 -56.66 23.51
N ILE A 4 38.07 -56.31 23.69
CA ILE A 4 37.21 -55.54 22.74
C ILE A 4 35.80 -55.31 23.36
N LEU A 5 35.30 -54.06 23.26
CA LEU A 5 33.94 -53.57 22.88
C LEU A 5 32.69 -54.35 23.37
N THR A 6 31.71 -53.72 24.03
CA THR A 6 30.65 -52.95 23.36
C THR A 6 29.84 -52.07 24.32
N LEU A 7 29.42 -50.93 23.77
CA LEU A 7 28.80 -49.77 24.40
C LEU A 7 27.49 -49.50 23.66
N VAL A 8 26.33 -49.54 24.32
CA VAL A 8 25.08 -48.93 23.84
C VAL A 8 24.26 -48.50 25.05
N GLY A 9 23.90 -47.21 25.14
CA GLY A 9 23.06 -46.73 26.24
C GLY A 9 22.89 -45.21 26.34
N LEU A 10 22.64 -44.56 25.20
CA LEU A 10 21.84 -43.32 25.02
C LEU A 10 21.82 -42.30 26.18
N ALA A 11 22.67 -41.27 26.09
CA ALA A 11 22.54 -40.04 26.88
C ALA A 11 21.75 -38.99 26.06
N VAL A 12 20.68 -38.48 26.66
CA VAL A 12 19.89 -37.33 26.21
C VAL A 12 20.73 -36.06 26.41
N LEU A 13 20.98 -35.32 25.32
CA LEU A 13 21.53 -33.96 25.39
C LEU A 13 20.56 -32.99 24.74
N PHE A 14 19.96 -32.15 25.59
CA PHE A 14 19.25 -30.93 25.26
C PHE A 14 20.24 -29.95 24.63
N GLY A 15 20.21 -29.82 23.30
CA GLY A 15 20.92 -28.77 22.58
C GLY A 15 20.07 -27.52 22.48
N TYR A 16 20.42 -26.48 23.22
CA TYR A 16 19.99 -25.11 22.93
C TYR A 16 20.56 -24.71 21.56
N PHE A 17 19.72 -24.71 20.54
CA PHE A 17 20.07 -24.21 19.22
C PHE A 17 19.78 -22.70 19.18
N VAL A 18 20.82 -21.90 19.41
CA VAL A 18 20.78 -20.45 19.21
C VAL A 18 20.85 -20.20 17.70
N TRP A 19 19.70 -19.87 17.10
CA TRP A 19 19.63 -19.46 15.70
C TRP A 19 20.30 -18.08 15.54
N PRO A 20 21.19 -17.86 14.56
CA PRO A 20 21.80 -16.55 14.35
C PRO A 20 20.74 -15.57 13.83
N LEU A 21 20.60 -14.43 14.50
CA LEU A 21 19.87 -13.27 14.00
C LEU A 21 20.42 -12.89 12.61
N PRO A 22 19.59 -12.80 11.55
CA PRO A 22 20.05 -12.24 10.29
C PRO A 22 20.40 -10.77 10.51
N SER A 23 21.59 -10.40 10.05
CA SER A 23 22.09 -9.02 10.01
C SER A 23 21.14 -8.12 9.21
N PRO A 24 21.04 -6.81 9.55
CA PRO A 24 20.29 -5.86 8.75
C PRO A 24 20.90 -5.78 7.34
N GLN A 25 20.15 -6.16 6.32
CA GLN A 25 20.47 -5.82 4.95
C GLN A 25 20.03 -4.37 4.74
N GLU A 26 21.00 -3.46 4.92
CA GLU A 26 20.95 -2.17 4.25
C GLU A 26 21.24 -2.34 2.74
N ASP A 27 20.92 -1.28 2.02
CA ASP A 27 21.30 -0.94 0.64
C ASP A 27 20.95 -1.89 -0.54
N GLY A 28 19.67 -1.84 -0.91
CA GLY A 28 19.23 -2.08 -2.29
C GLY A 28 18.28 -0.97 -2.74
N GLU A 29 18.84 0.08 -3.34
CA GLU A 29 18.22 1.18 -4.10
C GLU A 29 16.74 1.46 -3.83
N PHE A 30 16.48 2.48 -3.01
CA PHE A 30 15.21 3.21 -3.01
C PHE A 30 15.08 3.90 -4.36
N VAL A 31 14.55 3.18 -5.34
CA VAL A 31 14.04 3.78 -6.57
C VAL A 31 12.97 4.76 -6.10
N ASP A 32 13.14 6.04 -6.42
CA ASP A 32 12.25 7.15 -6.10
C ASP A 32 10.89 6.94 -6.79
N ARG A 33 10.16 5.92 -6.33
CA ARG A 33 8.79 5.64 -6.72
C ARG A 33 7.92 6.56 -5.89
N PRO A 34 6.88 7.17 -6.48
CA PRO A 34 5.88 7.87 -5.68
C PRO A 34 5.38 6.90 -4.61
N ARG A 35 5.37 7.37 -3.34
CA ARG A 35 5.02 6.52 -2.19
C ARG A 35 3.59 6.03 -2.26
N PHE A 36 2.72 6.84 -2.88
CA PHE A 36 1.43 6.42 -3.40
C PHE A 36 1.60 5.82 -4.80
N THR A 37 1.32 4.53 -4.92
CA THR A 37 1.03 3.96 -6.23
C THR A 37 -0.45 4.12 -6.51
N PRO A 38 -0.85 4.72 -7.64
CA PRO A 38 -2.27 4.73 -7.98
C PRO A 38 -2.74 3.29 -8.07
N LYS A 39 -3.97 3.03 -7.61
CA LYS A 39 -4.65 1.73 -7.70
C LYS A 39 -4.39 1.09 -9.06
N ALA A 40 -3.40 0.20 -9.11
CA ALA A 40 -2.86 -0.30 -10.37
C ALA A 40 -3.64 -1.56 -10.73
N SER A 41 -4.80 -1.41 -11.37
CA SER A 41 -5.23 -2.49 -12.27
C SER A 41 -4.24 -2.54 -13.42
N LYS A 42 -3.87 -3.76 -13.81
CA LYS A 42 -2.66 -4.04 -14.56
C LYS A 42 -2.70 -3.29 -15.89
N SER A 43 -1.57 -2.74 -16.30
CA SER A 43 -1.41 -2.21 -17.65
C SER A 43 -1.65 -3.35 -18.65
N VAL A 44 -2.79 -3.34 -19.33
CA VAL A 44 -3.12 -4.32 -20.38
C VAL A 44 -2.38 -3.92 -21.66
N ASP A 45 -1.41 -4.75 -22.06
CA ASP A 45 -0.95 -4.90 -23.44
C ASP A 45 -2.07 -5.62 -24.22
N THR A 46 -2.47 -5.04 -25.34
CA THR A 46 -3.68 -5.39 -26.09
C THR A 46 -3.62 -6.81 -26.67
N GLY A 47 -4.33 -7.75 -26.02
CA GLY A 47 -4.31 -9.18 -26.36
C GLY A 47 -5.65 -9.90 -26.23
N LYS A 48 -6.71 -9.38 -26.85
CA LYS A 48 -7.97 -10.04 -27.27
C LYS A 48 -8.36 -11.37 -26.58
N GLY A 49 -9.24 -11.28 -25.58
CA GLY A 49 -10.08 -12.40 -25.14
C GLY A 49 -10.78 -12.14 -23.82
N ASP A 50 -12.08 -11.82 -23.86
CA ASP A 50 -13.04 -11.85 -22.74
C ASP A 50 -12.55 -11.27 -21.41
N GLU A 51 -11.80 -10.16 -21.48
CA GLU A 51 -11.23 -9.47 -20.33
C GLU A 51 -12.33 -8.71 -19.57
N LYS A 52 -12.41 -8.94 -18.24
CA LYS A 52 -13.06 -7.98 -17.34
C LYS A 52 -12.50 -6.60 -17.68
N ALA A 53 -13.35 -5.63 -17.97
CA ALA A 53 -12.89 -4.26 -18.10
C ALA A 53 -12.15 -3.89 -16.80
N GLU A 54 -10.86 -3.61 -16.91
CA GLU A 54 -10.02 -3.12 -15.82
C GLU A 54 -9.95 -1.59 -15.91
N ALA A 55 -9.62 -0.92 -14.81
CA ALA A 55 -9.40 0.51 -14.86
C ALA A 55 -8.17 0.83 -15.71
N VAL A 56 -8.25 1.92 -16.47
CA VAL A 56 -7.16 2.45 -17.29
C VAL A 56 -6.54 3.63 -16.56
N VAL A 57 -5.32 3.44 -16.07
CA VAL A 57 -4.55 4.47 -15.36
C VAL A 57 -3.52 5.10 -16.31
N ILE A 58 -3.59 6.42 -16.46
CA ILE A 58 -2.67 7.20 -17.31
C ILE A 58 -1.90 8.17 -16.42
N ASN A 59 -0.58 8.06 -16.38
CA ASN A 59 0.29 9.05 -15.75
C ASN A 59 0.23 10.37 -16.54
N LEU A 60 -0.02 11.47 -15.84
CA LEU A 60 -0.09 12.81 -16.38
C LEU A 60 1.06 13.67 -15.87
N ALA A 61 1.67 14.44 -16.77
CA ALA A 61 2.47 15.57 -16.33
C ALA A 61 1.56 16.55 -15.57
N LEU A 62 2.07 17.19 -14.51
CA LEU A 62 1.29 18.13 -13.68
C LEU A 62 0.61 19.26 -14.47
N LYS A 63 1.18 19.64 -15.64
CA LYS A 63 0.62 20.64 -16.54
C LYS A 63 -0.58 20.14 -17.37
N GLN A 64 -0.75 18.83 -17.49
CA GLN A 64 -1.84 18.17 -18.21
C GLN A 64 -3.05 17.90 -17.32
N VAL A 65 -2.91 18.05 -16.00
CA VAL A 65 -4.04 17.96 -15.06
C VAL A 65 -5.00 19.13 -15.31
N PRO A 66 -6.32 18.89 -15.40
CA PRO A 66 -7.29 19.96 -15.60
C PRO A 66 -7.14 21.10 -14.59
N GLY A 67 -7.29 22.34 -15.05
CA GLY A 67 -7.06 23.53 -14.23
C GLY A 67 -8.00 23.63 -13.03
N ASN A 68 -9.24 23.19 -13.16
CA ASN A 68 -10.20 23.11 -12.06
C ASN A 68 -9.74 22.10 -10.99
N VAL A 69 -9.33 20.88 -11.39
CA VAL A 69 -8.79 19.86 -10.49
C VAL A 69 -7.59 20.39 -9.72
N MET A 70 -6.59 20.96 -10.42
CA MET A 70 -5.41 21.53 -9.75
C MET A 70 -5.74 22.71 -8.83
N SER A 71 -6.82 23.45 -9.10
CA SER A 71 -7.27 24.52 -8.21
C SER A 71 -7.84 23.96 -6.91
N ILE A 72 -8.65 22.89 -7.00
CA ILE A 72 -9.14 22.16 -5.82
C ILE A 72 -7.98 21.62 -4.98
N VAL A 73 -7.01 20.95 -5.61
CA VAL A 73 -5.82 20.41 -4.91
C VAL A 73 -5.09 21.49 -4.12
N ARG A 74 -4.87 22.68 -4.72
CA ARG A 74 -4.18 23.79 -4.04
C ARG A 74 -5.01 24.43 -2.93
N ASN A 75 -6.33 24.39 -3.04
CA ASN A 75 -7.23 24.92 -2.03
C ASN A 75 -7.30 23.99 -0.81
N GLU A 76 -7.40 22.68 -1.03
CA GLU A 76 -7.41 21.67 0.05
C GLU A 76 -6.06 21.56 0.74
N PHE A 77 -4.96 21.73 -0.01
CA PHE A 77 -3.61 21.66 0.51
C PHE A 77 -2.80 22.93 0.25
N PRO A 78 -3.08 24.04 0.96
CA PRO A 78 -2.33 25.28 0.83
C PRO A 78 -0.83 25.05 1.10
N GLY A 79 0.01 25.37 0.11
CA GLY A 79 1.46 25.17 0.19
C GLY A 79 1.92 23.73 -0.06
N GLY A 80 1.02 22.83 -0.45
CA GLY A 80 1.36 21.50 -0.91
C GLY A 80 2.17 21.53 -2.21
N LYS A 81 3.05 20.53 -2.37
CA LYS A 81 3.90 20.37 -3.57
C LYS A 81 3.47 19.11 -4.31
N PRO A 82 2.69 19.25 -5.40
CA PRO A 82 2.33 18.12 -6.26
C PRO A 82 3.58 17.46 -6.85
N SER A 83 3.63 16.14 -6.83
CA SER A 83 4.75 15.33 -7.31
C SER A 83 4.35 14.41 -8.47
N ALA A 84 3.15 13.83 -8.41
CA ALA A 84 2.62 12.94 -9.43
C ALA A 84 1.13 13.23 -9.68
N ALA A 85 0.65 12.90 -10.86
CA ALA A 85 -0.76 12.95 -11.18
C ALA A 85 -1.15 11.84 -12.14
N TYR A 86 -2.38 11.37 -12.00
CA TYR A 86 -2.94 10.28 -12.78
C TYR A 86 -4.35 10.63 -13.23
N ARG A 87 -4.72 10.16 -14.41
CA ARG A 87 -6.12 10.06 -14.84
C ARG A 87 -6.50 8.60 -14.81
N VAL A 88 -7.52 8.28 -14.05
CA VAL A 88 -8.06 6.93 -13.95
C VAL A 88 -9.40 6.93 -14.69
N THR A 89 -9.57 5.98 -15.61
CA THR A 89 -10.88 5.60 -16.14
C THR A 89 -11.24 4.25 -15.56
N GLU A 90 -12.24 4.18 -14.70
CA GLU A 90 -12.76 2.94 -14.16
C GLU A 90 -13.38 2.06 -15.25
N ALA A 91 -13.57 0.77 -14.92
CA ALA A 91 -14.19 -0.22 -15.79
C ALA A 91 -15.60 0.18 -16.29
N ASP A 92 -16.34 0.94 -15.47
CA ASP A 92 -17.67 1.47 -15.79
C ASP A 92 -17.64 2.76 -16.62
N GLY A 93 -16.44 3.25 -16.97
CA GLY A 93 -16.21 4.49 -17.70
C GLY A 93 -16.14 5.73 -16.82
N THR A 94 -16.28 5.61 -15.50
CA THR A 94 -16.12 6.73 -14.56
C THR A 94 -14.70 7.24 -14.61
N VAL A 95 -14.53 8.56 -14.72
CA VAL A 95 -13.21 9.20 -14.77
C VAL A 95 -12.96 9.95 -13.48
N HIS A 96 -11.75 9.87 -12.95
CA HIS A 96 -11.27 10.76 -11.91
C HIS A 96 -9.77 11.04 -12.08
N TYR A 97 -9.30 12.04 -11.34
CA TYR A 97 -7.92 12.47 -11.33
C TYR A 97 -7.36 12.33 -9.93
N THR A 98 -6.20 11.70 -9.84
CA THR A 98 -5.50 11.48 -8.59
C THR A 98 -4.22 12.31 -8.60
N VAL A 99 -3.97 13.08 -7.54
CA VAL A 99 -2.77 13.91 -7.42
C VAL A 99 -2.09 13.60 -6.11
N THR A 100 -0.83 13.15 -6.21
CA THR A 100 0.05 12.96 -5.06
C THR A 100 0.81 14.25 -4.79
N LEU A 101 0.92 14.62 -3.52
CA LEU A 101 1.59 15.84 -3.09
C LEU A 101 2.19 15.71 -1.69
N THR A 102 3.22 16.50 -1.41
CA THR A 102 3.80 16.59 -0.07
C THR A 102 3.41 17.88 0.63
N VAL A 103 2.93 17.78 1.86
CA VAL A 103 2.66 18.92 2.77
C VAL A 103 3.45 18.71 4.05
N LYS A 104 4.39 19.62 4.36
CA LYS A 104 5.21 19.58 5.59
C LYS A 104 5.87 18.20 5.86
N LYS A 105 6.36 17.53 4.80
CA LYS A 105 6.99 16.19 4.81
C LYS A 105 6.05 15.00 4.95
N THR A 106 4.75 15.21 4.97
CA THR A 106 3.75 14.13 4.89
C THR A 106 3.23 14.09 3.46
N ASP A 107 3.20 12.91 2.87
CA ASP A 107 2.59 12.72 1.57
C ASP A 107 1.09 12.55 1.72
N TYR A 108 0.38 13.15 0.77
CA TYR A 108 -1.04 13.09 0.62
C TYR A 108 -1.34 12.69 -0.81
N GLU A 109 -2.47 12.04 -0.97
CA GLU A 109 -3.11 11.85 -2.24
C GLU A 109 -4.51 12.44 -2.18
N ILE A 110 -4.95 13.04 -3.28
CA ILE A 110 -6.30 13.54 -3.43
C ILE A 110 -6.86 13.08 -4.76
N THR A 111 -8.04 12.49 -4.69
CA THR A 111 -8.81 12.01 -5.83
C THR A 111 -9.98 12.97 -6.06
N VAL A 112 -10.03 13.54 -7.27
CA VAL A 112 -10.99 14.57 -7.66
C VAL A 112 -11.66 14.15 -8.96
N SER A 113 -12.98 14.29 -9.02
CA SER A 113 -13.74 14.07 -10.24
C SER A 113 -13.50 15.19 -11.28
N PRO A 114 -13.85 14.99 -12.57
CA PRO A 114 -13.67 15.99 -13.62
C PRO A 114 -14.45 17.29 -13.38
N ASP A 115 -15.56 17.23 -12.66
CA ASP A 115 -16.38 18.37 -12.24
C ASP A 115 -15.84 19.10 -10.99
N GLY A 116 -14.74 18.60 -10.39
CA GLY A 116 -14.06 19.26 -9.28
C GLY A 116 -14.58 18.88 -7.90
N VAL A 117 -15.27 17.74 -7.77
CA VAL A 117 -15.69 17.19 -6.48
C VAL A 117 -14.56 16.33 -5.92
N VAL A 118 -14.19 16.57 -4.67
CA VAL A 118 -13.23 15.73 -3.95
C VAL A 118 -13.94 14.42 -3.60
N LEU A 119 -13.40 13.31 -4.10
CA LEU A 119 -13.94 11.97 -3.87
C LEU A 119 -13.28 11.33 -2.65
N GLU A 120 -11.96 11.44 -2.56
CA GLU A 120 -11.17 10.84 -1.48
C GLU A 120 -9.89 11.64 -1.25
N MET A 121 -9.42 11.64 -0.01
CA MET A 121 -8.08 12.08 0.36
C MET A 121 -7.42 10.99 1.18
N ALA A 122 -6.20 10.63 0.80
CA ALA A 122 -5.36 9.73 1.55
C ALA A 122 -4.22 10.51 2.20
N LYS A 123 -3.97 10.25 3.48
CA LYS A 123 -2.82 10.79 4.20
C LYS A 123 -1.91 9.65 4.57
N GLU A 124 -0.66 9.70 4.11
CA GLU A 124 0.35 8.71 4.50
C GLU A 124 0.56 8.74 6.03
N ILE A 125 0.54 7.56 6.63
CA ILE A 125 0.82 7.35 8.05
C ILE A 125 1.80 6.18 8.22
N GLU A 126 2.45 6.12 9.37
CA GLU A 126 3.23 4.94 9.72
C GLU A 126 2.32 3.79 10.17
N PHE A 127 2.69 2.54 9.86
CA PHE A 127 1.95 1.34 10.30
C PHE A 127 1.64 1.32 11.80
N LYS A 128 2.54 1.86 12.63
CA LYS A 128 2.34 1.95 14.09
C LYS A 128 1.11 2.79 14.48
N ASN A 129 0.69 3.72 13.64
CA ASN A 129 -0.43 4.63 13.86
C ASN A 129 -1.80 4.03 13.48
N LEU A 130 -1.82 2.83 12.90
CA LEU A 130 -3.07 2.10 12.66
C LEU A 130 -3.79 1.74 13.98
N PRO A 131 -5.13 1.61 13.95
CA PRO A 131 -5.89 1.07 15.06
C PRO A 131 -5.35 -0.29 15.53
N ALA A 132 -5.33 -0.52 16.83
CA ALA A 132 -4.79 -1.76 17.40
C ALA A 132 -5.49 -3.03 16.87
N ALA A 133 -6.80 -2.94 16.62
CA ALA A 133 -7.59 -4.03 16.04
C ALA A 133 -7.16 -4.33 14.59
N ALA A 134 -7.00 -3.30 13.75
CA ALA A 134 -6.53 -3.43 12.37
C ALA A 134 -5.13 -4.05 12.32
N LYS A 135 -4.18 -3.55 13.13
CA LYS A 135 -2.81 -4.09 13.19
C LYS A 135 -2.79 -5.58 13.55
N ARG A 136 -3.60 -5.97 14.54
CA ARG A 136 -3.69 -7.37 14.98
C ARG A 136 -4.23 -8.26 13.86
N LEU A 137 -5.36 -7.87 13.27
CA LEU A 137 -6.01 -8.65 12.21
C LEU A 137 -5.11 -8.74 10.96
N PHE A 138 -4.45 -7.64 10.59
CA PHE A 138 -3.49 -7.62 9.49
C PHE A 138 -2.32 -8.59 9.74
N ALA A 139 -1.67 -8.52 10.91
CA ALA A 139 -0.53 -9.38 11.24
C ALA A 139 -0.89 -10.87 11.32
N GLU A 140 -2.12 -11.18 11.74
CA GLU A 140 -2.64 -12.56 11.79
C GLU A 140 -2.93 -13.10 10.38
N LYS A 141 -3.56 -12.30 9.53
CA LYS A 141 -4.02 -12.73 8.21
C LYS A 141 -2.92 -12.71 7.15
N TYR A 142 -1.98 -11.78 7.24
CA TYR A 142 -0.89 -11.59 6.28
C TYR A 142 0.49 -11.75 6.95
N PRO A 143 0.80 -12.93 7.51
CA PRO A 143 2.07 -13.12 8.19
C PRO A 143 3.23 -12.99 7.19
N LYS A 144 4.27 -12.26 7.62
CA LYS A 144 5.50 -12.00 6.85
C LYS A 144 5.31 -11.09 5.61
N SER A 145 4.14 -10.49 5.41
CA SER A 145 3.95 -9.49 4.35
C SER A 145 4.91 -8.31 4.50
N LYS A 146 5.34 -7.76 3.38
CA LYS A 146 6.12 -6.51 3.34
C LYS A 146 5.20 -5.34 3.08
N VAL A 147 4.90 -4.56 4.12
CA VAL A 147 4.12 -3.33 4.00
C VAL A 147 4.89 -2.32 3.13
N LYS A 148 4.19 -1.73 2.16
CA LYS A 148 4.71 -0.71 1.24
C LYS A 148 4.19 0.66 1.61
N GLU A 149 2.90 0.75 1.86
CA GLU A 149 2.23 1.98 2.21
C GLU A 149 1.14 1.75 3.25
N VAL A 150 0.92 2.78 4.07
CA VAL A 150 -0.24 2.85 4.96
C VAL A 150 -0.80 4.25 4.88
N ALA A 151 -2.10 4.37 4.65
CA ALA A 151 -2.76 5.66 4.57
C ALA A 151 -4.04 5.70 5.42
N GLU A 152 -4.32 6.88 5.97
CA GLU A 152 -5.64 7.23 6.50
C GLU A 152 -6.47 7.83 5.36
N LEU A 153 -7.59 7.21 5.04
CA LEU A 153 -8.52 7.67 4.00
C LEU A 153 -9.63 8.53 4.62
N THR A 154 -9.95 9.62 3.95
CA THR A 154 -11.05 10.52 4.27
C THR A 154 -11.88 10.79 3.02
N GLU A 155 -13.17 10.50 3.09
CA GLU A 155 -14.16 10.78 2.03
C GLU A 155 -15.08 11.92 2.50
N PRO A 156 -15.19 13.03 1.74
CA PRO A 156 -16.09 14.12 2.11
C PRO A 156 -17.55 13.67 2.28
N GLY A 157 -18.18 14.08 3.38
CA GLY A 157 -19.56 13.72 3.68
C GLY A 157 -19.76 12.32 4.28
N VAL A 158 -18.71 11.50 4.36
CA VAL A 158 -18.73 10.20 5.02
C VAL A 158 -18.09 10.32 6.41
N SER A 159 -18.84 9.91 7.44
CA SER A 159 -18.32 9.90 8.81
C SER A 159 -17.49 8.64 9.06
N GLY A 160 -16.34 8.81 9.71
CA GLY A 160 -15.47 7.71 10.09
C GLY A 160 -14.22 7.63 9.22
N LYS A 161 -13.11 7.21 9.83
CA LYS A 161 -11.84 7.03 9.14
C LYS A 161 -11.76 5.61 8.59
N LYS A 162 -11.18 5.48 7.41
CA LYS A 162 -10.73 4.19 6.88
C LYS A 162 -9.21 4.18 6.82
N TYR A 163 -8.64 2.99 6.80
CA TYR A 163 -7.20 2.77 6.81
C TYR A 163 -6.83 1.84 5.68
N HIS A 164 -6.06 2.33 4.73
CA HIS A 164 -5.55 1.58 3.60
C HIS A 164 -4.15 1.04 3.92
N ILE A 165 -3.87 -0.20 3.55
CA ILE A 165 -2.54 -0.80 3.59
C ILE A 165 -2.25 -1.46 2.25
N GLU A 166 -1.20 -1.00 1.58
CA GLU A 166 -0.61 -1.67 0.43
C GLU A 166 0.59 -2.49 0.90
N PHE A 167 0.66 -3.75 0.46
CA PHE A 167 1.72 -4.66 0.88
C PHE A 167 2.01 -5.70 -0.19
N GLU A 168 3.16 -6.35 -0.07
CA GLU A 168 3.50 -7.51 -0.88
C GLU A 168 3.49 -8.77 -0.02
N MET A 169 2.92 -9.84 -0.55
CA MET A 169 3.08 -11.19 -0.01
C MET A 169 4.51 -11.70 -0.23
N ASN A 170 4.88 -12.80 0.43
CA ASN A 170 6.25 -13.34 0.33
C ASN A 170 6.66 -13.75 -1.09
N ASP A 171 5.70 -14.03 -1.96
CA ASP A 171 5.92 -14.34 -3.38
C ASP A 171 6.00 -13.08 -4.27
N GLY A 172 5.93 -11.89 -3.66
CA GLY A 172 5.95 -10.60 -4.36
C GLY A 172 4.59 -10.15 -4.89
N THR A 173 3.51 -10.89 -4.64
CA THR A 173 2.15 -10.50 -5.06
C THR A 173 1.74 -9.23 -4.31
N PRO A 174 1.46 -8.11 -5.01
CA PRO A 174 0.91 -6.91 -4.38
C PRO A 174 -0.53 -7.19 -3.94
N MET A 175 -0.87 -6.69 -2.76
CA MET A 175 -2.18 -6.82 -2.14
C MET A 175 -2.53 -5.49 -1.48
N GLU A 176 -3.82 -5.19 -1.46
CA GLU A 176 -4.37 -3.99 -0.84
C GLU A 176 -5.49 -4.36 0.11
N VAL A 177 -5.53 -3.73 1.28
CA VAL A 177 -6.63 -3.92 2.24
C VAL A 177 -7.08 -2.61 2.85
N VAL A 178 -8.39 -2.49 3.04
CA VAL A 178 -9.00 -1.33 3.70
C VAL A 178 -9.69 -1.80 4.98
N PHE A 179 -9.32 -1.19 6.11
CA PHE A 179 -9.99 -1.38 7.39
C PHE A 179 -10.82 -0.15 7.76
N ASP A 180 -11.89 -0.34 8.52
CA ASP A 180 -12.56 0.76 9.21
C ASP A 180 -11.85 1.13 10.53
N ALA A 181 -12.40 2.14 11.22
CA ALA A 181 -11.86 2.61 12.50
C ALA A 181 -11.87 1.57 13.63
N ASP A 182 -12.76 0.59 13.57
CA ASP A 182 -12.86 -0.52 14.53
C ASP A 182 -11.92 -1.68 14.18
N GLY A 183 -11.23 -1.60 13.03
CA GLY A 183 -10.31 -2.61 12.53
C GLY A 183 -11.00 -3.77 11.82
N LYS A 184 -12.25 -3.61 11.40
CA LYS A 184 -12.94 -4.56 10.53
C LYS A 184 -12.44 -4.37 9.10
N LEU A 185 -12.18 -5.48 8.43
CA LEU A 185 -11.82 -5.49 7.01
C LEU A 185 -13.04 -5.12 6.15
N ILE A 186 -12.88 -4.12 5.30
CA ILE A 186 -13.90 -3.57 4.39
C ILE A 186 -13.64 -4.01 2.95
N SER A 187 -12.39 -3.98 2.51
CA SER A 187 -11.98 -4.42 1.17
C SER A 187 -10.65 -5.16 1.23
N GLU A 188 -10.45 -6.06 0.27
CA GLU A 188 -9.23 -6.83 0.01
C GLU A 188 -9.13 -7.07 -1.50
N GLU A 189 -8.02 -6.67 -2.10
CA GLU A 189 -7.76 -6.75 -3.54
C GLU A 189 -6.36 -7.29 -3.84
#